data_AF-A0A7C9CHE3-F1
#
_entry.id   AF-A0A7C9CHE3-F1
#
_cell.length_a   1.000
_cell.length_b   1.000
_cell.length_c   1.000
_cell.angle_alpha   90.00
_cell.angle_beta   90.00
_cell.angle_gamma   90.00
#
_symmetry.space_group_name_H-M   'P 1'
#
loop_
_entity.id
_entity.type
_entity.pdbx_description
1 polymer ?
#
loop_
_entity_poly.entity_id
_entity_poly.type
_entity_poly.pdbx_seq_one_letter_code
_entity_poly.pdbx_strand_id
1 'polypeptide(L)'
;WATSLIFGIFFAQHATFFTKQGATLNRSIGPSFVVPPASLQAFIGITILVFIPIYDQVFVPIVRALTGKPAGVTTLQRIGIGMFASIICMVVAALVEKKRLNTALEHGLIDLPNLIIPMSIWWLLPQYILSGIAEAFAMVGLQEFFYDQVPNELRSVGLSIYLSTVGI
;
A
#
# COMPACT_ATOMS: atom_id res chain seq x y z
N TRP A 1 -10.89 4.93 15.25
CA TRP A 1 -11.72 4.78 14.04
C TRP A 1 -11.66 6.01 13.14
N ALA A 2 -12.12 7.19 13.56
CA ALA A 2 -12.11 8.36 12.65
C ALA A 2 -10.71 8.67 12.06
N THR A 3 -9.65 8.50 12.85
CA THR A 3 -8.24 8.67 12.43
C THR A 3 -7.76 7.63 11.41
N SER A 4 -8.40 6.46 11.32
CA SER A 4 -8.04 5.42 10.35
C SER A 4 -8.70 5.61 8.99
N LEU A 5 -9.70 6.49 8.85
CA LEU A 5 -10.37 6.77 7.58
C LEU A 5 -9.40 7.29 6.50
N ILE A 6 -8.39 8.08 6.89
CA ILE A 6 -7.34 8.56 5.97
C ILE A 6 -6.56 7.39 5.36
N PHE A 7 -6.33 6.32 6.14
CA PHE A 7 -5.70 5.11 5.64
C PHE A 7 -6.60 4.41 4.61
N GLY A 8 -7.92 4.46 4.76
CA GLY A 8 -8.87 3.97 3.74
C GLY A 8 -8.74 4.70 2.40
N ILE A 9 -8.54 6.03 2.42
CA ILE A 9 -8.31 6.82 1.19
C ILE A 9 -7.03 6.35 0.48
N PHE A 10 -5.97 6.09 1.25
CA PHE A 10 -4.72 5.53 0.75
C PHE A 10 -4.92 4.12 0.17
N PHE A 11 -5.61 3.24 0.91
CA PHE A 11 -5.89 1.87 0.51
C PHE A 11 -6.61 1.81 -0.86
N ALA A 12 -7.56 2.71 -1.11
CA ALA A 12 -8.27 2.76 -2.39
C ALA A 12 -7.36 3.08 -3.61
N GLN A 13 -6.21 3.72 -3.42
CA GLN A 13 -5.37 4.21 -4.52
C GLN A 13 -4.82 3.08 -5.41
N HIS A 14 -4.36 1.98 -4.81
CA HIS A 14 -3.66 0.94 -5.57
C HIS A 14 -4.58 0.12 -6.46
N ALA A 15 -5.85 -0.03 -6.07
CA ALA A 15 -6.87 -0.68 -6.87
C ALA A 15 -7.39 0.23 -8.00
N THR A 16 -7.42 1.54 -7.76
CA THR A 16 -8.03 2.52 -8.66
C THR A 16 -7.00 3.37 -9.41
N PHE A 17 -6.54 4.46 -8.79
CA PHE A 17 -5.68 5.46 -9.41
C PHE A 17 -4.39 4.85 -9.96
N PHE A 18 -3.69 3.99 -9.22
CA PHE A 18 -2.45 3.37 -9.69
C PHE A 18 -2.67 2.48 -10.91
N THR A 19 -3.78 1.73 -10.94
CA THR A 19 -4.17 0.92 -12.10
C THR A 19 -4.43 1.79 -13.32
N LYS A 20 -5.13 2.92 -13.15
CA LYS A 20 -5.41 3.89 -14.22
C LYS A 20 -4.14 4.58 -14.71
N GLN A 21 -3.27 4.98 -13.79
CA GLN A 21 -1.95 5.54 -14.08
C GLN A 21 -1.14 4.56 -14.93
N GLY A 22 -1.05 3.29 -14.51
CA GLY A 22 -0.33 2.24 -15.24
C GLY A 22 -0.89 1.93 -16.62
N ALA A 23 -2.20 2.12 -16.83
CA ALA A 23 -2.82 1.96 -18.15
C ALA A 23 -2.31 2.96 -19.19
N THR A 24 -1.81 4.12 -18.75
CA THR A 24 -1.25 5.17 -19.64
C THR A 24 0.24 5.02 -19.92
N LEU A 25 0.92 4.05 -19.30
CA LEU A 25 2.36 3.84 -19.42
C LEU A 25 2.70 2.81 -20.50
N ASN A 26 3.98 2.74 -20.87
CA ASN A 26 4.48 1.65 -21.71
C ASN A 26 4.57 0.36 -20.89
N ARG A 27 3.83 -0.66 -21.35
CA ARG A 27 3.63 -1.94 -20.66
C ARG A 27 4.28 -3.12 -21.36
N SER A 28 5.04 -2.89 -22.44
CA SER A 28 5.68 -3.99 -23.16
C SER A 28 6.88 -4.55 -22.40
N ILE A 29 6.96 -5.89 -22.34
CA ILE A 29 8.17 -6.63 -21.97
C ILE A 29 8.62 -7.38 -23.21
N GLY A 30 9.75 -6.94 -23.78
CA GLY A 30 10.23 -7.52 -25.04
C GLY A 30 9.27 -7.27 -26.21
N PRO A 31 9.26 -8.14 -27.23
CA PRO A 31 8.61 -7.86 -28.50
C PRO A 31 7.10 -8.11 -28.52
N SER A 32 6.54 -8.96 -27.65
CA SER A 32 5.15 -9.43 -27.77
C SER A 32 4.32 -9.41 -26.50
N PHE A 33 4.94 -9.30 -25.32
CA PHE A 33 4.21 -9.38 -24.06
C PHE A 33 3.82 -7.99 -23.56
N VAL A 34 2.56 -7.80 -23.21
CA VAL A 34 2.04 -6.54 -22.64
C VAL A 34 1.48 -6.82 -21.26
N VAL A 35 2.08 -6.20 -20.25
CA VAL A 35 1.67 -6.36 -18.85
C VAL A 35 0.29 -5.73 -18.62
N PRO A 36 -0.67 -6.44 -18.02
CA PRO A 36 -1.91 -5.83 -17.54
C PRO A 36 -1.61 -4.87 -16.38
N PRO A 37 -2.07 -3.61 -16.38
CA PRO A 37 -1.76 -2.66 -15.29
C PRO A 37 -2.14 -3.18 -13.90
N ALA A 38 -3.29 -3.84 -13.79
CA ALA A 38 -3.79 -4.40 -12.55
C ALA A 38 -2.92 -5.54 -12.01
N SER A 39 -2.11 -6.21 -12.83
CA SER A 39 -1.23 -7.29 -12.35
C SER A 39 -0.13 -6.78 -11.42
N LEU A 40 0.16 -5.47 -11.42
CA LEU A 40 1.08 -4.87 -10.45
C LEU A 40 0.59 -4.97 -9.00
N GLN A 41 -0.72 -5.12 -8.77
CA GLN A 41 -1.27 -5.35 -7.43
C GLN A 41 -0.73 -6.64 -6.79
N ALA A 42 -0.32 -7.63 -7.60
CA ALA A 42 0.31 -8.84 -7.08
C ALA A 42 1.58 -8.55 -6.26
N PHE A 43 2.30 -7.46 -6.56
CA PHE A 43 3.48 -7.07 -5.80
C PHE A 43 3.15 -6.62 -4.36
N ILE A 44 1.93 -6.15 -4.08
CA ILE A 44 1.48 -5.90 -2.70
C ILE A 44 1.49 -7.21 -1.93
N GLY A 45 0.82 -8.24 -2.46
CA GLY A 45 0.78 -9.57 -1.85
C GLY A 45 2.16 -10.22 -1.71
N ILE A 46 3.00 -10.15 -2.74
CA ILE A 46 4.39 -10.63 -2.68
C ILE A 46 5.17 -9.90 -1.59
N THR A 47 5.02 -8.57 -1.50
CA THR A 47 5.70 -7.77 -0.48
C THR A 47 5.25 -8.20 0.92
N ILE A 48 3.95 -8.36 1.15
CA ILE A 48 3.43 -8.82 2.44
C ILE A 48 3.98 -10.21 2.79
N LEU A 49 3.98 -11.15 1.84
CA LEU A 49 4.48 -12.52 2.02
C LEU A 49 5.97 -12.56 2.39
N VAL A 50 6.78 -11.66 1.83
CA VAL A 50 8.21 -11.55 2.15
C VAL A 50 8.41 -10.78 3.45
N PHE A 51 7.63 -9.72 3.68
CA PHE A 51 7.80 -8.80 4.79
C PHE A 51 7.40 -9.42 6.13
N ILE A 52 6.31 -10.18 6.20
CA ILE A 52 5.82 -10.78 7.45
C ILE A 52 6.87 -11.70 8.10
N PRO A 53 7.47 -12.67 7.41
CA PRO A 53 8.52 -13.51 7.99
C PRO A 53 9.72 -12.69 8.49
N ILE A 54 10.12 -11.66 7.76
CA ILE A 54 11.23 -10.78 8.17
C ILE A 54 10.85 -10.03 9.45
N TYR A 55 9.64 -9.50 9.51
CA TYR A 55 9.12 -8.81 10.68
C TYR A 55 9.07 -9.75 11.90
N ASP A 56 8.47 -10.93 11.77
CA ASP A 56 8.26 -11.86 12.89
C ASP A 56 9.56 -12.53 13.36
N GLN A 57 10.47 -12.88 12.44
CA GLN A 57 11.69 -13.64 12.76
C GLN A 57 12.90 -12.75 13.07
N VAL A 58 12.94 -11.52 12.56
CA VAL A 58 14.09 -10.63 12.74
C VAL A 58 13.72 -9.43 13.59
N PHE A 59 12.68 -8.68 13.22
CA PHE A 59 12.35 -7.44 13.91
C PHE A 59 11.78 -7.68 15.31
N VAL A 60 10.79 -8.57 15.45
CA VAL A 60 10.13 -8.84 16.75
C VAL A 60 11.12 -9.33 17.81
N PRO A 61 12.02 -10.31 17.56
CA PRO A 61 12.99 -10.75 18.57
C PRO A 61 13.96 -9.66 19.01
N ILE A 62 14.45 -8.85 18.07
CA ILE A 62 15.36 -7.71 18.37
C ILE A 62 14.65 -6.70 19.25
N VAL A 63 13.44 -6.28 18.86
CA VAL A 63 12.70 -5.27 19.63
C VAL A 63 12.27 -5.82 20.98
N ARG A 64 11.87 -7.10 21.07
CA ARG A 64 11.58 -7.77 22.34
C ARG A 64 12.78 -7.77 23.28
N ALA A 65 13.99 -8.00 22.76
CA ALA A 65 15.21 -7.94 23.57
C ALA A 65 15.48 -6.53 24.13
N LEU A 66 15.10 -5.49 23.39
CA LEU A 66 15.29 -4.09 23.79
C LEU A 66 14.17 -3.57 24.71
N THR A 67 12.91 -3.93 24.44
CA THR A 67 11.74 -3.36 25.15
C THR A 67 11.24 -4.23 26.30
N GLY A 68 11.65 -5.50 26.36
CA GLY A 68 11.16 -6.48 27.32
C GLY A 68 9.70 -6.90 27.13
N LYS A 69 9.01 -6.40 26.08
CA LYS A 69 7.60 -6.72 25.80
C LYS A 69 7.49 -7.98 24.94
N PRO A 70 6.56 -8.91 25.23
CA PRO A 70 6.43 -10.17 24.48
C PRO A 70 6.15 -9.98 22.99
N ALA A 71 5.43 -8.93 22.61
CA ALA A 71 5.14 -8.58 21.22
C ALA A 71 6.17 -7.60 20.58
N GLY A 72 7.20 -7.16 21.33
CA GLY A 72 8.18 -6.15 20.89
C GLY A 72 7.61 -4.73 20.86
N VAL A 73 6.66 -4.47 19.97
CA VAL A 73 5.91 -3.19 19.82
C VAL A 73 4.45 -3.35 20.22
N THR A 74 3.78 -2.24 20.58
CA THR A 74 2.32 -2.27 20.81
C THR A 74 1.55 -2.24 19.49
N THR A 75 0.32 -2.75 19.50
CA THR A 75 -0.58 -2.73 18.33
C THR A 75 -0.78 -1.30 17.79
N LEU A 76 -0.93 -0.30 18.67
CA LEU A 76 -1.03 1.11 18.28
C LEU A 76 0.25 1.65 17.61
N GLN A 77 1.44 1.28 18.11
CA GLN A 77 2.71 1.66 17.46
C GLN A 77 2.82 1.03 16.07
N ARG A 78 2.44 -0.24 15.94
CA ARG A 78 2.39 -0.96 14.66
C ARG A 78 1.48 -0.25 13.65
N ILE A 79 0.27 0.14 14.07
CA ILE A 79 -0.66 0.94 13.24
C ILE A 79 -0.02 2.27 12.83
N GLY A 80 0.59 2.99 13.78
CA GLY A 80 1.25 4.26 13.52
C GLY A 80 2.38 4.17 12.50
N ILE A 81 3.20 3.11 12.56
CA ILE A 81 4.26 2.84 11.56
C ILE A 81 3.65 2.63 10.18
N GLY A 82 2.56 1.85 10.07
CA GLY A 82 1.89 1.62 8.78
C GLY A 82 1.24 2.90 8.21
N MET A 83 0.65 3.73 9.07
CA MET A 83 0.14 5.05 8.67
C MET A 83 1.25 6.01 8.23
N PHE A 84 2.41 5.97 8.87
CA PHE A 84 3.56 6.76 8.43
C PHE A 84 4.13 6.25 7.09
N ALA A 85 4.23 4.93 6.93
CA ALA A 85 4.65 4.30 5.69
C ALA A 85 3.72 4.64 4.52
N SER A 86 2.40 4.77 4.75
CA SER A 86 1.46 5.18 3.70
C SER A 86 1.70 6.63 3.24
N ILE A 87 2.10 7.53 4.14
CA ILE A 87 2.49 8.90 3.76
C ILE A 87 3.71 8.86 2.84
N ILE A 88 4.74 8.08 3.20
CA ILE A 88 5.94 7.91 2.36
C ILE A 88 5.55 7.34 0.99
N CYS A 89 4.67 6.34 0.97
CA CYS A 89 4.15 5.77 -0.27
C CYS A 89 3.47 6.82 -1.16
N MET A 90 2.63 7.68 -0.58
CA MET A 90 1.95 8.75 -1.32
C MET A 90 2.92 9.81 -1.84
N VAL A 91 3.98 10.14 -1.09
CA VAL A 91 5.06 11.02 -1.57
C VAL A 91 5.76 10.39 -2.78
N VAL A 92 6.11 9.10 -2.71
CA VAL A 92 6.72 8.37 -3.83
C VAL A 92 5.79 8.35 -5.04
N ALA A 93 4.50 8.04 -4.84
CA ALA A 93 3.52 8.04 -5.92
C ALA A 93 3.36 9.42 -6.57
N ALA A 94 3.38 10.49 -5.78
CA ALA A 94 3.35 11.87 -6.30
C ALA A 94 4.61 12.21 -7.11
N LEU A 95 5.79 11.75 -6.70
CA LEU A 95 7.04 11.93 -7.45
C LEU A 95 7.02 11.17 -8.77
N VAL A 96 6.52 9.93 -8.76
CA VAL A 96 6.35 9.11 -9.97
C VAL A 96 5.35 9.76 -10.93
N GLU A 97 4.24 10.29 -10.41
CA GLU A 97 3.26 11.01 -11.22
C GLU A 97 3.83 12.31 -11.81
N LYS A 98 4.60 13.07 -11.02
CA LYS A 98 5.32 14.25 -11.53
C LYS A 98 6.26 13.88 -12.68
N LYS A 99 6.98 12.77 -12.57
CA LYS A 99 7.83 12.27 -13.66
C LYS A 99 7.02 11.88 -14.89
N ARG A 100 5.86 11.23 -14.71
CA ARG A 100 4.95 10.87 -15.80
C ARG A 100 4.45 12.10 -16.54
N LEU A 101 3.98 13.11 -15.80
CA LEU A 101 3.47 14.36 -16.37
C LEU A 101 4.55 15.14 -17.13
N ASN A 102 5.76 15.24 -16.57
CA ASN A 102 6.88 15.87 -17.28
C ASN A 102 7.23 15.14 -18.58
N THR A 103 7.22 13.80 -18.56
CA THR A 103 7.48 13.00 -19.76
C THR A 103 6.39 13.22 -20.81
N ALA A 104 5.12 13.33 -20.40
CA ALA A 104 4.03 13.67 -21.32
C ALA A 104 4.20 15.07 -21.92
N LEU A 105 4.64 16.05 -21.12
CA LEU A 105 4.91 17.41 -21.57
C LEU A 105 6.02 17.45 -22.63
N GLU A 106 7.14 16.80 -22.35
CA GLU A 106 8.30 16.73 -23.27
C GLU A 106 7.93 16.13 -24.63
N HIS A 107 6.96 15.21 -24.66
CA HIS A 107 6.50 14.55 -25.89
C HIS A 107 5.25 15.20 -26.51
N GLY A 108 4.76 16.32 -25.97
CA GLY A 108 3.56 17.00 -26.48
C GLY A 108 2.26 16.21 -26.31
N LEU A 109 2.20 15.32 -25.32
CA LEU A 109 1.10 14.36 -25.11
C LEU A 109 0.08 14.80 -24.03
N ILE A 110 0.18 16.02 -23.49
CA ILE A 110 -0.65 16.49 -22.37
C ILE A 110 -2.14 16.49 -22.71
N ASP A 111 -2.51 16.91 -23.92
CA ASP A 111 -3.90 17.14 -24.33
C ASP A 111 -4.52 15.95 -25.09
N LEU A 112 -3.84 14.79 -25.16
CA LEU A 112 -4.28 13.63 -25.94
C LEU A 112 -4.67 12.47 -24.99
N PRO A 113 -5.95 12.34 -24.61
CA PRO A 113 -6.40 11.55 -23.45
C PRO A 113 -6.30 10.03 -23.59
N ASN A 114 -5.64 9.46 -24.60
CA ASN A 114 -5.55 8.02 -24.83
C ASN A 114 -4.17 7.53 -25.33
N LEU A 115 -3.13 8.38 -25.28
CA LEU A 115 -1.81 7.99 -25.77
C LEU A 115 -0.94 7.38 -24.68
N ILE A 116 -0.16 6.37 -25.08
CA ILE A 116 0.82 5.73 -24.23
C ILE A 116 2.00 6.67 -24.03
N ILE A 117 2.24 7.05 -22.78
CA ILE A 117 3.40 7.85 -22.39
C ILE A 117 4.63 6.94 -22.47
N PRO A 118 5.75 7.41 -23.08
CA PRO A 118 6.98 6.64 -23.22
C PRO A 118 7.75 6.53 -21.90
N MET A 119 7.08 6.05 -20.86
CA MET A 119 7.60 5.77 -19.53
C MET A 119 7.23 4.33 -19.18
N SER A 120 8.19 3.56 -18.68
CA SER A 120 7.97 2.16 -18.36
C SER A 120 7.02 1.99 -17.17
N ILE A 121 6.11 1.02 -17.25
CA ILE A 121 5.20 0.66 -16.16
C ILE A 121 5.92 0.29 -14.85
N TRP A 122 7.17 -0.18 -14.93
CA TRP A 122 7.98 -0.57 -13.76
C TRP A 122 8.31 0.58 -12.82
N TRP A 123 8.18 1.83 -13.26
CA TRP A 123 8.29 3.01 -12.38
C TRP A 123 7.21 3.04 -11.29
N LEU A 124 6.10 2.31 -11.46
CA LEU A 124 5.06 2.17 -10.44
C LEU A 124 5.42 1.13 -9.37
N LEU A 125 6.44 0.30 -9.58
CA LEU A 125 6.78 -0.76 -8.65
C LEU A 125 7.09 -0.27 -7.21
N PRO A 126 7.82 0.85 -7.00
CA PRO A 126 8.13 1.34 -5.66
C PRO A 126 6.88 1.67 -4.81
N GLN A 127 5.85 2.30 -5.40
CA GLN A 127 4.61 2.61 -4.69
C GLN A 127 3.82 1.34 -4.34
N TYR A 128 3.79 0.31 -5.21
CA TYR A 128 3.15 -0.97 -4.88
C TYR A 128 3.86 -1.73 -3.75
N ILE A 129 5.20 -1.70 -3.71
CA ILE A 129 5.98 -2.31 -2.62
C ILE A 129 5.72 -1.57 -1.31
N LEU A 130 5.79 -0.23 -1.32
CA LEU A 130 5.52 0.57 -0.13
C LEU A 130 4.08 0.41 0.37
N SER A 131 3.10 0.24 -0.53
CA SER A 131 1.73 -0.14 -0.17
C SER A 131 1.68 -1.46 0.59
N GLY A 132 2.36 -2.50 0.11
CA GLY A 132 2.42 -3.78 0.81
C GLY A 132 3.01 -3.69 2.22
N ILE A 133 4.06 -2.89 2.40
CA ILE A 133 4.65 -2.65 3.73
C ILE A 133 3.65 -1.90 4.63
N ALA A 134 3.03 -0.83 4.13
CA ALA A 134 2.06 -0.05 4.88
C ALA A 134 0.86 -0.90 5.33
N GLU A 135 0.35 -1.76 4.45
CA GLU A 135 -0.75 -2.70 4.75
C GLU A 135 -0.36 -3.75 5.79
N ALA A 136 0.83 -4.36 5.67
CA ALA A 136 1.32 -5.36 6.63
C ALA A 136 1.41 -4.82 8.08
N PHE A 137 1.67 -3.51 8.22
CA PHE A 137 1.68 -2.83 9.51
C PHE A 137 0.29 -2.35 9.94
N ALA A 138 -0.38 -1.55 9.11
CA ALA A 138 -1.59 -0.86 9.50
C ALA A 138 -2.84 -1.74 9.43
N MET A 139 -3.07 -2.53 8.37
CA MET A 139 -4.29 -3.35 8.28
C MET A 139 -4.29 -4.45 9.32
N VAL A 140 -3.18 -5.18 9.47
CA VAL A 140 -3.07 -6.22 10.50
C VAL A 140 -3.25 -5.63 11.90
N GLY A 141 -2.60 -4.48 12.18
CA GLY A 141 -2.75 -3.81 13.47
C GLY A 141 -4.16 -3.27 13.73
N LEU A 142 -4.81 -2.67 12.72
CA LEU A 142 -6.19 -2.17 12.86
C LEU A 142 -7.17 -3.32 13.10
N GLN A 143 -7.04 -4.41 12.37
CA GLN A 143 -7.89 -5.59 12.55
C GLN A 143 -7.73 -6.18 13.95
N GLU A 144 -6.49 -6.37 14.42
CA GLU A 144 -6.19 -6.83 15.79
C GLU A 144 -6.77 -5.88 16.84
N PHE A 145 -6.55 -4.57 16.69
CA PHE A 145 -7.05 -3.56 17.62
C PHE A 145 -8.58 -3.54 17.70
N PHE A 146 -9.29 -3.48 16.57
CA PHE A 146 -10.75 -3.42 16.60
C PHE A 146 -11.40 -4.73 17.06
N TYR A 147 -10.72 -5.86 16.89
CA TYR A 147 -11.18 -7.15 17.37
C TYR A 147 -10.98 -7.30 18.89
N ASP A 148 -9.82 -6.87 19.41
CA ASP A 148 -9.45 -7.10 20.81
C ASP A 148 -10.00 -6.05 21.78
N GLN A 149 -10.34 -4.84 21.30
CA GLN A 149 -10.88 -3.76 22.14
C GLN A 149 -12.40 -3.85 22.36
N VAL A 150 -13.09 -4.81 21.72
CA VAL A 150 -14.53 -5.02 21.90
C VAL A 150 -14.79 -6.26 22.77
N PRO A 151 -15.91 -6.30 23.53
CA PRO A 151 -16.34 -7.50 24.22
C PRO A 151 -16.45 -8.70 23.28
N ASN A 152 -16.31 -9.92 23.81
CA ASN A 152 -16.34 -11.14 23.01
C ASN A 152 -17.65 -11.29 22.22
N GLU A 153 -18.76 -10.84 22.79
CA GLU A 153 -20.10 -10.85 22.20
C GLU A 153 -20.22 -9.88 21.02
N LEU A 154 -19.31 -8.90 20.89
CA LEU A 154 -19.33 -7.83 19.90
C LEU A 154 -18.17 -7.90 18.90
N ARG A 155 -17.43 -9.02 18.83
CA ARG A 155 -16.32 -9.21 17.89
C ARG A 155 -16.72 -8.99 16.43
N SER A 156 -17.94 -9.36 16.04
CA SER A 156 -18.48 -9.08 14.71
C SER A 156 -18.62 -7.57 14.45
N VAL A 157 -19.05 -6.80 15.46
CA VAL A 157 -19.15 -5.34 15.38
C VAL A 157 -17.76 -4.72 15.24
N GLY A 158 -16.77 -5.21 15.99
CA GLY A 158 -15.37 -4.79 15.84
C GLY A 158 -14.85 -4.97 14.41
N LEU A 159 -15.13 -6.12 13.80
CA LEU A 159 -14.79 -6.39 12.40
C LEU A 159 -15.54 -5.47 11.42
N SER A 160 -16.83 -5.20 11.65
CA SER A 160 -17.61 -4.26 10.83
C SER A 160 -17.05 -2.82 10.90
N ILE A 161 -16.63 -2.37 12.09
CA ILE A 161 -15.99 -1.06 12.27
C ILE A 161 -14.66 -1.00 11.50
N TYR A 162 -13.87 -2.08 11.52
CA TYR A 162 -12.67 -2.19 10.69
C TYR A 162 -13.00 -2.12 9.19
N LEU A 163 -13.95 -2.93 8.69
CA LEU A 163 -14.33 -2.97 7.28
C LEU A 163 -14.84 -1.61 6.78
N SER A 164 -15.63 -0.92 7.60
CA SER A 164 -16.09 0.45 7.29
C SER A 164 -14.95 1.45 7.08
N THR A 165 -13.77 1.20 7.67
CA THR A 165 -12.58 2.05 7.46
C THR A 165 -12.06 1.95 6.04
N VAL A 166 -12.16 0.76 5.43
CA VAL A 166 -11.72 0.50 4.05
C VAL A 166 -12.87 0.60 3.03
N GLY A 167 -14.07 0.97 3.48
CA GLY A 167 -15.24 1.21 2.62
C GLY A 167 -15.97 -0.07 2.20
N ILE A 168 -15.90 -1.14 3.00
CA ILE A 168 -16.63 -2.42 2.83
C ILE A 168 -17.66 -2.53 3.95
#